data_AF-A0A962HBY2-F1
#
_entry.id   AF-A0A962HBY2-F1
#
_cell.length_a   1.000
_cell.length_b   1.000
_cell.length_c   1.000
_cell.angle_alpha   90.00
_cell.angle_beta   90.00
_cell.angle_gamma   90.00
#
_symmetry.space_group_name_H-M   'P 1'
#
loop_
_entity.id
_entity.type
_entity.pdbx_description
1 polymer ?
#
loop_
_entity_poly.entity_id
_entity_poly.type
_entity_poly.pdbx_seq_one_letter_code
_entity_poly.pdbx_strand_id
1 'polypeptide(L)'
;MNAYPRDLIGHGRNPPFADWPGAARIAVQFVLNYEEGGENCVLHGDAGSEQFLSEIIGAASYPARHLSMESIYEYGSRVGGWRILDEFARRGLPLTVFGVAMAMQRNPDFVHACLQAGHEIASHGWR
;
A
#
# COMPACT_ATOMS: atom_id res chain seq x y z
N MET A 1 -13.86 34.31 -16.46
CA MET A 1 -13.18 33.68 -15.31
C MET A 1 -13.29 32.18 -15.49
N ASN A 2 -12.17 31.46 -15.51
CA ASN A 2 -12.19 29.99 -15.60
C ASN A 2 -12.84 29.42 -14.34
N ALA A 3 -13.63 28.34 -14.48
CA ALA A 3 -14.21 27.64 -13.33
C ALA A 3 -13.09 27.07 -12.44
N TYR A 4 -13.25 27.20 -11.12
CA TYR A 4 -12.29 26.66 -10.16
C TYR A 4 -12.50 25.15 -10.00
N PRO A 5 -11.51 24.29 -10.34
CA PRO A 5 -11.74 22.85 -10.52
C PRO A 5 -11.64 22.04 -9.21
N ARG A 6 -11.78 22.68 -8.05
CA ARG A 6 -11.67 22.03 -6.74
C ARG A 6 -12.90 22.33 -5.92
N ASP A 7 -13.55 21.28 -5.43
CA ASP A 7 -14.51 21.40 -4.36
C ASP A 7 -13.77 21.53 -3.03
N LEU A 8 -13.76 22.73 -2.47
CA LEU A 8 -13.22 23.01 -1.12
C LEU A 8 -14.31 23.02 -0.05
N ILE A 9 -15.58 22.86 -0.45
CA ILE A 9 -16.74 22.97 0.43
C ILE A 9 -17.14 21.57 0.92
N GLY A 10 -17.28 20.60 0.01
CA GLY A 10 -17.79 19.27 0.33
C GLY A 10 -19.13 19.34 1.06
N HIS A 11 -19.24 18.65 2.20
CA HIS A 11 -20.46 18.65 3.03
C HIS A 11 -20.62 19.85 3.96
N GLY A 12 -19.63 20.75 4.06
CA GLY A 12 -19.66 21.90 4.97
C GLY A 12 -19.94 21.49 6.43
N ARG A 13 -20.83 22.24 7.11
CA ARG A 13 -21.19 21.99 8.53
C ARG A 13 -22.16 20.81 8.75
N ASN A 14 -22.71 20.25 7.68
CA ASN A 14 -23.80 19.27 7.74
C ASN A 14 -23.42 17.98 7.01
N PRO A 15 -22.43 17.21 7.51
CA PRO A 15 -22.14 15.89 6.96
C PRO A 15 -23.34 14.95 7.11
N PRO A 16 -23.56 14.03 6.16
CA PRO A 16 -24.64 13.05 6.27
C PRO A 16 -24.41 12.13 7.46
N PHE A 17 -25.51 11.64 8.04
CA PHE A 17 -25.44 10.56 9.03
C PHE A 17 -25.12 9.25 8.30
N ALA A 18 -24.01 8.62 8.65
CA ALA A 18 -23.47 7.48 7.90
C ALA A 18 -24.21 6.15 8.14
N ASP A 19 -24.98 6.05 9.22
CA ASP A 19 -25.80 4.88 9.58
C ASP A 19 -25.07 3.52 9.43
N TRP A 20 -23.88 3.42 10.05
CA TRP A 20 -23.05 2.22 9.93
C TRP A 20 -23.72 0.97 10.50
N PRO A 21 -23.46 -0.22 9.92
CA PRO A 21 -24.01 -1.48 10.42
C PRO A 21 -23.79 -1.67 11.93
N GLY A 22 -24.79 -2.23 12.61
CA GLY A 22 -24.72 -2.46 14.06
C GLY A 22 -24.71 -1.19 14.92
N ALA A 23 -25.15 -0.04 14.37
CA ALA A 23 -25.10 1.27 15.03
C ALA A 23 -23.69 1.66 15.48
N ALA A 24 -22.67 1.24 14.73
CA ALA A 24 -21.28 1.56 15.02
C ALA A 24 -21.05 3.09 14.98
N ARG A 25 -20.34 3.61 15.98
CA ARG A 25 -19.99 5.03 16.07
C ARG A 25 -18.88 5.44 15.11
N ILE A 26 -18.09 4.47 14.67
CA ILE A 26 -16.94 4.64 13.77
C ILE A 26 -16.77 3.37 12.93
N ALA A 27 -16.42 3.55 11.66
CA ALA A 27 -15.89 2.49 10.82
C ALA A 27 -14.37 2.61 10.78
N VAL A 28 -13.67 1.52 11.06
CA VAL A 28 -12.20 1.44 10.96
C VAL A 28 -11.87 0.55 9.77
N GLN A 29 -11.06 1.05 8.85
CA GLN A 29 -10.64 0.34 7.65
C GLN A 29 -9.10 0.32 7.65
N PHE A 30 -8.52 -0.89 7.69
CA PHE A 30 -7.08 -1.09 7.70
C PHE A 30 -6.57 -1.31 6.28
N VAL A 31 -5.62 -0.48 5.84
CA VAL A 31 -4.95 -0.64 4.55
C VAL A 31 -3.56 -1.22 4.77
N LEU A 32 -3.25 -2.28 4.02
CA LEU A 32 -1.89 -2.79 3.87
C LEU A 32 -1.43 -2.49 2.44
N ASN A 33 -0.49 -1.55 2.29
CA ASN A 33 0.15 -1.36 0.99
C ASN A 33 1.13 -2.51 0.73
N TYR A 34 1.17 -2.97 -0.52
CA TYR A 34 2.12 -3.96 -0.99
C TYR A 34 2.79 -3.42 -2.25
N GLU A 35 3.96 -2.83 -2.05
CA GLU A 35 4.70 -2.03 -3.04
C GLU A 35 6.05 -2.67 -3.36
N GLU A 36 6.53 -3.57 -2.50
CA GLU A 36 7.86 -4.14 -2.52
C GLU A 36 8.07 -5.08 -3.72
N GLY A 37 8.93 -4.65 -4.64
CA GLY A 37 9.14 -5.22 -5.97
C GLY A 37 8.52 -4.40 -7.11
N GLY A 38 7.83 -3.30 -6.81
CA GLY A 38 7.25 -2.35 -7.78
C GLY A 38 7.93 -0.98 -7.80
N GLU A 39 8.71 -0.66 -6.77
CA GLU A 39 9.38 0.63 -6.53
C GLU A 39 10.38 1.02 -7.63
N ASN A 40 10.93 2.23 -7.53
CA ASN A 40 11.94 2.69 -8.48
C ASN A 40 13.21 1.85 -8.39
N CYS A 41 13.56 1.19 -9.49
CA CYS A 41 14.77 0.41 -9.62
C CYS A 41 15.22 0.37 -11.08
N VAL A 42 16.52 0.51 -11.31
CA VAL A 42 17.08 0.41 -12.66
C VAL A 42 16.81 -0.96 -13.32
N LEU A 43 16.55 -2.01 -12.52
CA LEU A 43 16.12 -3.33 -13.02
C LEU A 43 14.69 -3.32 -13.57
N HIS A 44 13.87 -2.34 -13.19
CA HIS A 44 12.51 -2.13 -13.69
C HIS A 44 12.48 -1.19 -14.90
N GLY A 45 13.64 -0.66 -15.31
CA GLY A 45 13.78 0.29 -16.42
C GLY A 45 13.75 1.77 -16.02
N ASP A 46 13.81 2.08 -14.71
CA ASP A 46 13.80 3.47 -14.24
C ASP A 46 15.15 4.15 -14.40
N ALA A 47 15.13 5.48 -14.43
CA ALA A 47 16.33 6.30 -14.51
C ALA A 47 17.18 6.26 -13.23
N GLY A 48 16.63 5.86 -12.08
CA GLY A 48 17.37 5.75 -10.84
C GLY A 48 16.67 4.95 -9.74
N SER A 49 17.38 4.77 -8.63
CA SER A 49 16.92 4.02 -7.45
C SER A 49 15.87 4.78 -6.63
N GLU A 50 15.07 4.02 -5.88
CA GLU A 50 14.10 4.54 -4.90
C GLU A 50 14.72 5.45 -3.83
N GLN A 51 13.92 6.39 -3.35
CA GLN A 51 14.26 7.39 -2.35
C GLN A 51 13.26 7.44 -1.18
N PHE A 52 12.02 7.02 -1.41
CA PHE A 52 10.91 7.24 -0.50
C PHE A 52 10.71 6.06 0.47
N LEU A 53 9.99 6.33 1.57
CA LEU A 53 9.55 5.39 2.61
C LEU A 53 10.53 4.25 2.95
N SER A 54 11.75 4.63 3.31
CA SER A 54 12.77 3.70 3.79
C SER A 54 13.41 4.19 5.07
N GLU A 55 14.25 3.35 5.68
CA GLU A 55 15.06 3.72 6.85
C GLU A 55 16.19 4.72 6.50
N ILE A 56 16.47 4.94 5.21
CA ILE A 56 17.50 5.88 4.74
C ILE A 56 16.82 7.22 4.44
N ILE A 57 16.56 7.98 5.50
CA ILE A 57 15.88 9.28 5.40
C ILE A 57 16.71 10.25 4.54
N GLY A 58 16.08 10.76 3.48
CA GLY A 58 16.73 11.67 2.53
C GLY A 58 17.68 10.98 1.55
N ALA A 59 17.49 9.68 1.29
CA ALA A 59 18.25 8.94 0.28
C ALA A 59 18.26 9.68 -1.08
N ALA A 60 19.43 9.77 -1.70
CA ALA A 60 19.56 10.23 -3.08
C ALA A 60 19.16 9.10 -4.05
N SER A 61 18.62 9.47 -5.20
CA SER A 61 18.47 8.54 -6.32
C SER A 61 19.79 8.39 -7.05
N TYR A 62 20.18 7.15 -7.34
CA TYR A 62 21.37 6.84 -8.12
C TYR A 62 20.95 6.27 -9.48
N PRO A 63 21.63 6.61 -10.59
CA PRO A 63 21.41 5.98 -11.90
C PRO A 63 22.05 4.57 -11.94
N ALA A 64 21.90 3.82 -10.85
CA ALA A 64 22.45 2.51 -10.58
C ALA A 64 21.59 1.84 -9.50
N ARG A 65 21.89 0.58 -9.19
CA ARG A 65 21.28 -0.11 -8.05
C ARG A 65 21.71 0.52 -6.73
N HIS A 66 20.75 0.68 -5.83
CA HIS A 66 21.00 1.09 -4.45
C HIS A 66 20.73 -0.10 -3.54
N LEU A 67 21.76 -0.92 -3.33
CA LEU A 67 21.60 -2.24 -2.69
C LEU A 67 21.01 -2.17 -1.28
N SER A 68 21.35 -1.15 -0.50
CA SER A 68 20.74 -0.95 0.82
C SER A 68 19.24 -0.68 0.72
N MET A 69 18.81 0.18 -0.22
CA MET A 69 17.41 0.48 -0.46
C MET A 69 16.63 -0.77 -0.89
N GLU A 70 17.17 -1.53 -1.84
CA GLU A 70 16.58 -2.78 -2.30
C GLU A 70 16.39 -3.76 -1.13
N SER A 71 17.40 -3.94 -0.28
CA SER A 71 17.30 -4.84 0.88
C SER A 71 16.27 -4.40 1.93
N ILE A 72 16.01 -3.09 2.04
CA ILE A 72 14.97 -2.55 2.93
C ILE A 72 13.58 -2.90 2.38
N TYR A 73 13.35 -2.68 1.08
CA TYR A 73 12.10 -3.08 0.42
C TYR A 73 11.92 -4.61 0.46
N GLU A 74 12.98 -5.39 0.26
CA GLU A 74 12.92 -6.85 0.39
C GLU A 74 12.46 -7.31 1.77
N TYR A 75 12.73 -6.55 2.84
CA TYR A 75 12.24 -6.91 4.17
C TYR A 75 10.70 -6.93 4.24
N GLY A 76 10.04 -5.96 3.60
CA GLY A 76 8.58 -5.88 3.54
C GLY A 76 7.96 -7.12 2.91
N SER A 77 8.42 -7.50 1.71
CA SER A 77 7.90 -8.66 0.98
C SER A 77 8.31 -10.01 1.59
N ARG A 78 9.50 -10.11 2.19
CA ARG A 78 10.04 -11.37 2.76
C ARG A 78 9.55 -11.66 4.17
N VAL A 79 9.28 -10.63 4.96
CA VAL A 79 9.04 -10.76 6.41
C VAL A 79 7.89 -9.89 6.89
N GLY A 80 7.88 -8.61 6.53
CA GLY A 80 6.92 -7.62 7.03
C GLY A 80 5.47 -7.98 6.76
N GLY A 81 5.14 -8.24 5.48
CA GLY A 81 3.78 -8.56 5.04
C GLY A 81 3.21 -9.80 5.74
N TRP A 82 3.99 -10.89 5.84
CA TRP A 82 3.57 -12.12 6.52
C TRP A 82 3.27 -11.91 8.00
N ARG A 83 4.14 -11.18 8.71
CA ARG A 83 3.92 -10.86 10.12
C ARG A 83 2.64 -10.06 10.34
N ILE A 84 2.30 -9.17 9.41
CA ILE A 84 1.06 -8.38 9.47
C ILE A 84 -0.15 -9.29 9.21
N LEU A 85 -0.12 -10.13 8.18
CA LEU A 85 -1.19 -11.09 7.90
C LEU A 85 -1.47 -12.00 9.10
N ASP A 86 -0.43 -12.52 9.74
CA ASP A 86 -0.56 -13.36 10.93
C ASP A 86 -1.28 -12.65 12.08
N GLU A 87 -1.00 -11.36 12.29
CA GLU A 87 -1.60 -10.58 13.37
C GLU A 87 -3.09 -10.28 13.10
N PHE A 88 -3.47 -10.03 11.85
CA PHE A 88 -4.87 -9.86 11.46
C PHE A 88 -5.65 -11.17 11.55
N ALA A 89 -5.04 -12.27 11.09
CA ALA A 89 -5.61 -13.62 11.21
C ALA A 89 -5.84 -14.00 12.68
N ARG A 90 -4.85 -13.76 13.55
CA ARG A 90 -4.95 -14.03 15.00
C ARG A 90 -6.11 -13.31 15.67
N ARG A 91 -6.47 -12.13 15.16
CA ARG A 91 -7.58 -11.31 15.69
C ARG A 91 -8.90 -11.51 14.96
N GLY A 92 -8.92 -12.26 13.86
CA GLY A 92 -10.08 -12.41 12.99
C GLY A 92 -10.54 -11.08 12.40
N LEU A 93 -9.61 -10.18 12.06
CA LEU A 93 -9.90 -8.86 11.52
C LEU A 93 -9.65 -8.80 10.01
N PRO A 94 -10.49 -8.08 9.23
CA PRO A 94 -10.25 -7.84 7.82
C PRO A 94 -9.28 -6.68 7.60
N LEU A 95 -8.64 -6.67 6.42
CA LEU A 95 -7.92 -5.54 5.85
C LEU A 95 -8.18 -5.47 4.34
N THR A 96 -7.87 -4.32 3.74
CA THR A 96 -7.80 -4.14 2.28
C THR A 96 -6.34 -3.97 1.88
N VAL A 97 -5.87 -4.81 0.96
CA VAL A 97 -4.52 -4.70 0.39
C VAL A 97 -4.55 -3.72 -0.76
N PHE A 98 -3.70 -2.70 -0.70
CA PHE A 98 -3.42 -1.81 -1.82
C PHE A 98 -2.22 -2.37 -2.57
N GLY A 99 -2.49 -3.11 -3.64
CA GLY A 99 -1.49 -3.88 -4.36
C GLY A 99 -0.94 -3.17 -5.59
N VAL A 100 0.36 -2.90 -5.62
CA VAL A 100 1.06 -2.55 -6.86
C VAL A 100 1.16 -3.80 -7.72
N ALA A 101 0.66 -3.73 -8.96
CA ALA A 101 0.53 -4.93 -9.79
C ALA A 101 1.89 -5.60 -10.09
N MET A 102 2.98 -4.83 -10.29
CA MET A 102 4.32 -5.39 -10.47
C MET A 102 4.80 -6.13 -9.21
N ALA A 103 4.61 -5.57 -8.01
CA ALA A 103 4.97 -6.22 -6.74
C ALA A 103 4.20 -7.54 -6.57
N MET A 104 2.89 -7.53 -6.84
CA MET A 104 2.04 -8.72 -6.78
C MET A 104 2.43 -9.81 -7.79
N GLN A 105 2.86 -9.43 -8.99
CA GLN A 105 3.39 -10.39 -9.97
C GLN A 105 4.68 -11.07 -9.50
N ARG A 106 5.51 -10.38 -8.72
CA ARG A 106 6.77 -10.92 -8.19
C ARG A 106 6.59 -11.80 -6.97
N ASN A 107 5.49 -11.66 -6.23
CA ASN A 107 5.15 -12.50 -5.09
C ASN A 107 3.69 -13.01 -5.15
N PRO A 108 3.38 -13.93 -6.09
CA PRO A 108 2.03 -14.46 -6.21
C PRO A 108 1.59 -15.23 -4.96
N ASP A 109 2.51 -15.81 -4.18
CA ASP A 109 2.15 -16.56 -2.97
C ASP A 109 1.51 -15.65 -1.91
N PHE A 110 2.01 -14.42 -1.76
CA PHE A 110 1.40 -13.42 -0.89
C PHE A 110 -0.01 -13.05 -1.36
N VAL A 111 -0.21 -12.88 -2.67
CA VAL A 111 -1.53 -12.62 -3.27
C VAL A 111 -2.51 -13.75 -2.93
N HIS A 112 -2.10 -15.00 -3.10
CA HIS A 112 -2.95 -16.16 -2.77
C HIS A 112 -3.28 -16.20 -1.28
N ALA A 113 -2.32 -15.91 -0.39
CA ALA A 113 -2.56 -15.85 1.04
C ALA A 113 -3.60 -14.79 1.43
N CYS A 114 -3.51 -13.59 0.85
CA CYS A 114 -4.50 -12.53 1.06
C CYS A 114 -5.91 -12.95 0.61
N LEU A 115 -6.03 -13.55 -0.57
CA LEU A 115 -7.31 -14.02 -1.11
C LEU A 115 -7.90 -15.16 -0.25
N GLN A 116 -7.07 -16.12 0.17
CA GLN A 116 -7.48 -17.21 1.05
C GLN A 116 -7.95 -16.70 2.42
N ALA A 117 -7.31 -15.66 2.95
CA ALA A 117 -7.72 -14.99 4.18
C ALA A 117 -8.98 -14.11 4.03
N GLY A 118 -9.51 -13.95 2.81
CA GLY A 118 -10.69 -13.14 2.53
C GLY A 118 -10.44 -11.63 2.58
N HIS A 119 -9.18 -11.19 2.45
CA HIS A 119 -8.84 -9.78 2.34
C HIS A 119 -9.21 -9.24 0.95
N GLU A 120 -9.70 -8.01 0.90
CA GLU A 120 -9.91 -7.29 -0.36
C GLU A 120 -8.55 -6.95 -0.99
N ILE A 121 -8.45 -7.01 -2.32
CA ILE A 121 -7.30 -6.48 -3.06
C ILE A 121 -7.78 -5.34 -3.97
N ALA A 122 -7.35 -4.13 -3.65
CA ALA A 122 -7.55 -2.94 -4.47
C ALA A 122 -6.29 -2.65 -5.30
N SER A 123 -6.49 -2.06 -6.47
CA SER A 123 -5.38 -1.63 -7.33
C SER A 123 -4.66 -0.44 -6.69
N HIS A 124 -3.34 -0.58 -6.51
CA HIS A 124 -2.45 0.54 -6.22
C HIS A 124 -1.66 0.99 -7.45
N GLY A 125 -2.18 0.71 -8.65
CA GLY A 125 -1.52 1.05 -9.90
C GLY A 125 -0.58 -0.05 -10.41
N TRP A 126 0.03 0.23 -11.57
CA TRP A 126 0.98 -0.70 -12.20
C TRP A 126 2.32 -0.72 -11.45
N ARG A 127 2.82 0.47 -11.13
CA ARG A 127 4.08 0.79 -10.46
C ARG A 127 3.92 2.09 -9.70
#